data_AF-A0A7C1S3V5-F1
#
_entry.id   AF-A0A7C1S3V5-F1
#
_cell.length_a   1.000
_cell.length_b   1.000
_cell.length_c   1.000
_cell.angle_alpha   90.00
_cell.angle_beta   90.00
_cell.angle_gamma   90.00
#
_symmetry.space_group_name_H-M   'P 1'
#
loop_
_entity.id
_entity.type
_entity.pdbx_description
1 polymer ?
#
loop_
_entity_poly.entity_id
_entity_poly.type
_entity_poly.pdbx_seq_one_letter_code
_entity_poly.pdbx_strand_id
1 'polypeptide(L)'
;MDYIPTRLGDLIVWMANFASKLPGYASTFGLTAAEVTQVTTDNVVLSFAVIGTQIRQTDAQEWVQFRDTVLFAPLGTPMPSVPVPGSVGTLPTGAQASIVPRVRALVQRLKAHPSYTTAIGEDLGIEPPSVSPPDRPTLRARAETNFRVRLTFTMSRMPMLEIQSRRGNETEFTTIAFDTSSPYIDGREPLEAGKPEVREYRARFIDRNDQPIGDWSDVVTATAKP
;
A
#
# COMPACT_ATOMS: atom_id res chain seq x y z
N MET A 1 3.89 -7.47 -8.66
CA MET A 1 3.63 -8.17 -7.38
C MET A 1 2.34 -8.96 -7.52
N ASP A 2 2.24 -10.11 -6.87
CA ASP A 2 0.99 -10.87 -6.82
C ASP A 2 -0.03 -10.13 -5.93
N TYR A 3 -1.29 -10.07 -6.36
CA TYR A 3 -2.36 -9.38 -5.62
C TYR A 3 -2.99 -10.27 -4.54
N ILE A 4 -2.76 -11.57 -4.59
CA ILE A 4 -3.20 -12.52 -3.55
C ILE A 4 -2.09 -12.60 -2.48
N PRO A 5 -2.34 -12.19 -1.22
CA PRO A 5 -1.34 -12.26 -0.16
C PRO A 5 -0.93 -13.70 0.16
N THR A 6 0.35 -13.90 0.48
CA THR A 6 0.87 -15.21 0.89
C THR A 6 0.79 -15.44 2.41
N ARG A 7 0.82 -14.36 3.22
CA ARG A 7 0.63 -14.45 4.66
C ARG A 7 -0.84 -14.75 4.96
N LEU A 8 -1.10 -15.84 5.70
CA LEU A 8 -2.46 -16.35 5.93
C LEU A 8 -3.39 -15.31 6.57
N GLY A 9 -2.88 -14.49 7.51
CA GLY A 9 -3.66 -13.41 8.12
C GLY A 9 -4.11 -12.35 7.10
N ASP A 10 -3.23 -11.96 6.17
CA ASP A 10 -3.57 -11.02 5.10
C ASP A 10 -4.51 -11.66 4.08
N LEU A 11 -4.33 -12.95 3.79
CA LEU A 11 -5.18 -13.69 2.85
C LEU A 11 -6.63 -13.77 3.34
N ILE A 12 -6.86 -13.95 4.65
CA ILE A 12 -8.21 -13.92 5.25
C ILE A 12 -8.87 -12.56 5.03
N VAL A 13 -8.15 -11.47 5.33
CA VAL A 13 -8.69 -10.11 5.19
C VAL A 13 -9.00 -9.81 3.72
N TRP A 14 -8.07 -10.17 2.82
CA TRP A 14 -8.24 -10.00 1.39
C TRP A 14 -9.43 -10.79 0.83
N MET A 15 -9.56 -12.07 1.21
CA MET A 15 -10.66 -12.93 0.77
C MET A 15 -12.02 -12.41 1.26
N ALA A 16 -12.09 -11.90 2.50
CA ALA A 16 -13.31 -11.31 3.04
C ALA A 16 -13.74 -10.06 2.25
N ASN A 17 -12.78 -9.21 1.85
CA ASN A 17 -13.05 -8.06 0.99
C ASN A 17 -13.56 -8.50 -0.39
N PHE A 18 -12.83 -9.42 -1.05
CA PHE A 18 -13.21 -9.92 -2.37
C PHE A 18 -14.60 -10.57 -2.37
N ALA A 19 -14.86 -11.46 -1.41
CA ALA A 19 -16.13 -12.19 -1.30
C ALA A 19 -17.33 -11.30 -0.95
N SER A 20 -17.13 -10.21 -0.20
CA SER A 20 -18.22 -9.27 0.14
C SER A 20 -18.59 -8.34 -1.02
N LYS A 21 -17.62 -8.00 -1.89
CA LYS A 21 -17.84 -7.05 -3.00
C LYS A 21 -18.20 -7.71 -4.32
N LEU A 22 -17.68 -8.91 -4.61
CA LEU A 22 -17.96 -9.64 -5.85
C LEU A 22 -19.46 -9.74 -6.21
N PRO A 23 -20.40 -9.98 -5.27
CA PRO A 23 -21.83 -10.03 -5.60
C PRO A 23 -22.35 -8.75 -6.28
N GLY A 24 -21.80 -7.57 -5.94
CA GLY A 24 -22.18 -6.30 -6.54
C GLY A 24 -21.84 -6.18 -8.03
N TYR A 25 -20.91 -7.01 -8.51
CA TYR A 25 -20.49 -7.07 -9.91
C TYR A 25 -20.97 -8.33 -10.64
N ALA A 26 -21.83 -9.14 -10.02
CA ALA A 26 -22.28 -10.40 -10.59
C ALA A 26 -22.97 -10.22 -11.95
N SER A 27 -23.88 -9.24 -12.07
CA SER A 27 -24.53 -8.92 -13.34
C SER A 27 -23.56 -8.39 -14.39
N THR A 28 -22.63 -7.53 -13.98
CA THR A 28 -21.58 -6.93 -14.85
C THR A 28 -20.72 -8.00 -15.52
N PHE A 29 -20.41 -9.08 -14.81
CA PHE A 29 -19.54 -10.15 -15.30
C PHE A 29 -20.28 -11.44 -15.69
N GLY A 30 -21.61 -11.42 -15.67
CA GLY A 30 -22.43 -12.60 -15.97
C GLY A 30 -22.18 -13.79 -15.04
N LEU A 31 -21.88 -13.54 -13.76
CA LEU A 31 -21.65 -14.58 -12.77
C LEU A 31 -22.97 -15.23 -12.37
N THR A 32 -22.97 -16.55 -12.31
CA THR A 32 -24.10 -17.32 -11.80
C THR A 32 -24.22 -17.18 -10.28
N ALA A 33 -25.43 -17.37 -9.75
CA ALA A 33 -25.64 -17.39 -8.30
C ALA A 33 -24.75 -18.44 -7.60
N ALA A 34 -24.55 -19.59 -8.23
CA ALA A 34 -23.69 -20.65 -7.70
C ALA A 34 -22.22 -20.22 -7.60
N GLU A 35 -21.69 -19.49 -8.59
CA GLU A 35 -20.31 -18.98 -8.54
C GLU A 35 -20.13 -17.95 -7.42
N VAL A 36 -21.09 -17.04 -7.25
CA VAL A 36 -21.06 -16.04 -6.17
C VAL A 36 -21.13 -16.73 -4.81
N THR A 37 -22.06 -17.68 -4.63
CA THR A 37 -22.17 -18.47 -3.41
C THR A 37 -20.89 -19.25 -3.12
N GLN A 38 -20.24 -19.82 -4.15
CA GLN A 38 -19.00 -20.56 -3.96
C GLN A 38 -17.88 -19.66 -3.41
N VAL A 39 -17.75 -18.42 -3.88
CA VAL A 39 -16.75 -17.47 -3.35
C VAL A 39 -17.04 -17.11 -1.89
N THR A 40 -18.31 -16.93 -1.52
CA THR A 40 -18.69 -16.72 -0.11
C THR A 40 -18.36 -17.95 0.75
N THR A 41 -18.66 -19.16 0.26
CA THR A 41 -18.29 -20.42 0.94
C THR A 41 -16.77 -20.54 1.10
N ASP A 42 -16.00 -20.20 0.07
CA ASP A 42 -14.55 -20.25 0.09
C ASP A 42 -13.94 -19.33 1.15
N ASN A 43 -14.51 -18.13 1.34
CA ASN A 43 -14.10 -17.22 2.41
C ASN A 43 -14.28 -17.85 3.81
N VAL A 44 -15.39 -18.56 4.03
CA VAL A 44 -15.65 -19.26 5.29
C VAL A 44 -14.72 -20.46 5.44
N VAL A 45 -14.50 -21.25 4.39
CA VAL A 45 -13.62 -22.44 4.41
C VAL A 45 -12.16 -22.04 4.67
N LEU A 46 -11.69 -20.95 4.06
CA LEU A 46 -10.36 -20.40 4.33
C LEU A 46 -10.19 -20.08 5.82
N SER A 47 -11.16 -19.35 6.39
CA SER A 47 -11.14 -18.97 7.80
C SER A 47 -11.18 -20.21 8.71
N PHE A 48 -12.04 -21.18 8.39
CA PHE A 48 -12.13 -22.47 9.08
C PHE A 48 -10.78 -23.22 9.10
N ALA A 49 -10.10 -23.34 7.95
CA ALA A 49 -8.84 -24.06 7.84
C ALA A 49 -7.70 -23.39 8.64
N VAL A 50 -7.61 -22.05 8.57
CA VAL A 50 -6.55 -21.30 9.25
C VAL A 50 -6.78 -21.26 10.76
N ILE A 51 -8.00 -20.90 11.19
CA ILE A 51 -8.35 -20.84 12.62
C ILE A 51 -8.29 -22.23 13.25
N GLY A 52 -8.78 -23.26 12.56
CA GLY A 52 -8.72 -24.64 13.03
C GLY A 52 -7.28 -25.10 13.29
N THR A 53 -6.35 -24.73 12.41
CA THR A 53 -4.92 -25.02 12.62
C THR A 53 -4.38 -24.30 13.86
N GLN A 54 -4.72 -23.02 14.04
CA GLN A 54 -4.29 -22.23 15.20
C GLN A 54 -4.82 -22.81 16.51
N ILE A 55 -6.10 -23.21 16.55
CA ILE A 55 -6.71 -23.85 17.71
C ILE A 55 -5.94 -25.12 18.09
N ARG A 56 -5.62 -25.98 17.13
CA ARG A 56 -4.90 -27.22 17.41
C ARG A 56 -3.46 -26.99 17.87
N GLN A 57 -2.81 -25.91 17.43
CA GLN A 57 -1.50 -25.51 17.96
C GLN A 57 -1.61 -25.07 19.42
N THR A 58 -2.64 -24.29 19.77
CA THR A 58 -2.92 -23.90 21.16
C THR A 58 -3.22 -25.13 22.02
N ASP A 59 -4.10 -26.03 21.58
CA ASP A 59 -4.41 -27.27 22.29
C ASP A 59 -3.13 -28.08 22.59
N ALA A 60 -2.21 -28.17 21.62
CA ALA A 60 -0.94 -28.87 21.81
C ALA A 60 -0.04 -28.21 22.87
N GLN A 61 -0.02 -26.87 22.91
CA GLN A 61 0.73 -26.12 23.93
C GLN A 61 0.13 -26.32 25.32
N GLU A 62 -1.20 -26.34 25.45
CA GLU A 62 -1.88 -26.61 26.72
C GLU A 62 -1.55 -28.01 27.25
N TRP A 63 -1.48 -29.02 26.37
CA TRP A 63 -1.07 -30.36 26.75
C TRP A 63 0.39 -30.45 27.20
N VAL A 64 1.30 -29.69 26.56
CA VAL A 64 2.69 -29.58 27.00
C VAL A 64 2.76 -28.97 28.40
N GLN A 65 2.04 -27.88 28.63
CA GLN A 65 2.00 -27.22 29.94
C GLN A 65 1.41 -28.13 31.02
N PHE A 66 0.33 -28.85 30.69
CA PHE A 66 -0.29 -29.82 31.60
C PHE A 66 0.71 -30.92 31.98
N ARG A 67 1.37 -31.54 30.99
CA ARG A 67 2.39 -32.56 31.21
C ARG A 67 3.51 -32.04 32.12
N ASP A 68 4.06 -30.87 31.80
CA ASP A 68 5.20 -30.31 32.53
C ASP A 68 4.83 -30.00 33.98
N THR A 69 3.60 -29.52 34.20
CA THR A 69 3.08 -29.30 35.56
C THR A 69 2.92 -30.61 36.32
N VAL A 70 2.34 -31.64 35.69
CA VAL A 70 2.10 -32.95 36.34
C VAL A 70 3.41 -33.65 36.69
N LEU A 71 4.44 -33.56 35.85
CA LEU A 71 5.69 -34.29 36.02
C LEU A 71 6.75 -33.55 36.82
N PHE A 72 6.82 -32.22 36.71
CA PHE A 72 8.00 -31.46 37.13
C PHE A 72 7.70 -30.22 37.98
N ALA A 73 6.45 -29.95 38.34
CA ALA A 73 6.15 -28.80 39.19
C ALA A 73 6.67 -28.98 40.64
N PRO A 74 6.97 -27.88 41.36
CA PRO A 74 7.36 -27.94 42.77
C PRO A 74 6.33 -28.67 43.64
N LEU A 75 6.80 -29.31 44.71
CA LEU A 75 5.94 -29.98 45.70
C LEU A 75 4.90 -29.00 46.26
N GLY A 76 3.65 -29.44 46.32
CA GLY A 76 2.51 -28.62 46.76
C GLY A 76 1.80 -27.85 45.64
N THR A 77 2.27 -27.94 44.39
CA THR A 77 1.53 -27.39 43.24
C THR A 77 0.21 -28.15 43.05
N PRO A 78 -0.96 -27.46 42.99
CA PRO A 78 -2.24 -28.12 42.73
C PRO A 78 -2.28 -28.78 41.35
N MET A 79 -3.07 -29.85 41.22
CA MET A 79 -3.28 -30.52 39.93
C MET A 79 -3.94 -29.55 38.92
N PRO A 80 -3.36 -29.33 37.73
CA PRO A 80 -3.99 -28.52 36.70
C PRO A 80 -5.25 -29.21 36.14
N SER A 81 -6.17 -28.43 35.57
CA SER A 81 -7.30 -28.97 34.82
C SER A 81 -6.83 -29.68 33.55
N VAL A 82 -7.50 -30.78 33.19
CA VAL A 82 -7.24 -31.47 31.92
C VAL A 82 -7.57 -30.53 30.75
N PRO A 83 -6.63 -30.28 29.82
CA PRO A 83 -6.91 -29.46 28.64
C PRO A 83 -8.06 -30.01 27.82
N VAL A 84 -8.95 -29.12 27.36
CA VAL A 84 -10.10 -29.48 26.53
C VAL A 84 -9.87 -28.92 25.13
N PRO A 85 -9.93 -29.74 24.07
CA PRO A 85 -9.70 -29.25 22.73
C PRO A 85 -10.67 -28.14 22.36
N GLY A 86 -10.15 -27.04 21.80
CA GLY A 86 -10.99 -25.98 21.26
C GLY A 86 -11.92 -26.47 20.13
N SER A 87 -13.09 -25.84 20.03
CA SER A 87 -14.05 -26.13 18.96
C SER A 87 -13.61 -25.48 17.66
N VAL A 88 -13.41 -26.29 16.62
CA VAL A 88 -13.05 -25.82 15.26
C VAL A 88 -14.28 -25.50 14.40
N GLY A 89 -15.49 -25.75 14.90
CA GLY A 89 -16.72 -25.62 14.12
C GLY A 89 -16.90 -26.74 13.07
N THR A 90 -17.81 -26.53 12.13
CA THR A 90 -18.12 -27.48 11.05
C THR A 90 -17.68 -26.93 9.70
N LEU A 91 -17.24 -27.83 8.80
CA LEU A 91 -16.93 -27.46 7.43
C LEU A 91 -18.24 -27.07 6.71
N PRO A 92 -18.32 -25.89 6.07
CA PRO A 92 -19.52 -25.50 5.34
C PRO A 92 -19.90 -26.48 4.23
N THR A 93 -21.20 -26.68 4.03
CA THR A 93 -21.73 -27.46 2.91
C THR A 93 -21.32 -26.81 1.58
N GLY A 94 -20.88 -27.62 0.62
CA GLY A 94 -20.39 -27.11 -0.68
C GLY A 94 -18.94 -26.61 -0.65
N ALA A 95 -18.18 -26.89 0.42
CA ALA A 95 -16.76 -26.60 0.46
C ALA A 95 -16.01 -27.32 -0.67
N GLN A 96 -15.13 -26.58 -1.35
CA GLN A 96 -14.28 -27.09 -2.41
C GLN A 96 -12.81 -26.77 -2.10
N ALA A 97 -11.91 -27.72 -2.39
CA ALA A 97 -10.47 -27.51 -2.27
C ALA A 97 -9.94 -26.47 -3.28
N SER A 98 -8.64 -26.19 -3.22
CA SER A 98 -7.93 -25.34 -4.20
C SER A 98 -8.50 -23.92 -4.32
N ILE A 99 -8.86 -23.32 -3.18
CA ILE A 99 -9.47 -21.97 -3.11
C ILE A 99 -8.62 -20.94 -3.87
N VAL A 100 -7.33 -20.82 -3.57
CA VAL A 100 -6.45 -19.83 -4.19
C VAL A 100 -6.37 -20.02 -5.72
N PRO A 101 -6.13 -21.23 -6.27
CA PRO A 101 -6.23 -21.46 -7.71
C PRO A 101 -7.58 -21.11 -8.33
N ARG A 102 -8.71 -21.50 -7.70
CA ARG A 102 -10.06 -21.24 -8.22
C ARG A 102 -10.36 -19.74 -8.25
N VAL A 103 -10.01 -19.01 -7.18
CA VAL A 103 -10.16 -17.56 -7.14
C VAL A 103 -9.26 -16.87 -8.17
N ARG A 104 -8.02 -17.35 -8.37
CA ARG A 104 -7.15 -16.81 -9.42
C ARG A 104 -7.74 -17.00 -10.82
N ALA A 105 -8.29 -18.17 -11.12
CA ALA A 105 -8.96 -18.44 -12.39
C ALA A 105 -10.19 -17.54 -12.60
N LEU A 106 -10.98 -17.32 -11.55
CA LEU A 106 -12.10 -16.37 -11.58
C LEU A 106 -11.58 -14.96 -11.89
N VAL A 107 -10.59 -14.46 -11.16
CA VAL A 107 -10.03 -13.12 -11.37
C VAL A 107 -9.48 -12.94 -12.78
N GLN A 108 -8.82 -13.96 -13.36
CA GLN A 108 -8.39 -13.92 -14.76
C GLN A 108 -9.57 -13.74 -15.72
N ARG A 109 -10.69 -14.45 -15.48
CA ARG A 109 -11.91 -14.28 -16.26
C ARG A 109 -12.53 -12.88 -16.09
N LEU A 110 -12.54 -12.34 -14.86
CA LEU A 110 -13.02 -10.97 -14.61
C LEU A 110 -12.17 -9.95 -15.38
N LYS A 111 -10.84 -10.05 -15.31
CA LYS A 111 -9.91 -9.14 -16.00
C LYS A 111 -10.00 -9.23 -17.53
N ALA A 112 -10.37 -10.39 -18.07
CA ALA A 112 -10.57 -10.59 -19.50
C ALA A 112 -11.94 -10.10 -19.99
N HIS A 113 -12.86 -9.73 -19.09
CA HIS A 113 -14.21 -9.31 -19.46
C HIS A 113 -14.22 -7.89 -20.06
N PRO A 114 -14.97 -7.61 -21.14
CA PRO A 114 -14.99 -6.29 -21.78
C PRO A 114 -15.44 -5.14 -20.86
N SER A 115 -16.25 -5.43 -19.84
CA SER A 115 -16.74 -4.46 -18.86
C SER A 115 -15.79 -4.25 -17.67
N TYR A 116 -14.62 -4.90 -17.66
CA TYR A 116 -13.62 -4.72 -16.62
C TYR A 116 -13.00 -3.32 -16.67
N THR A 117 -12.85 -2.69 -15.52
CA THR A 117 -12.13 -1.42 -15.37
C THR A 117 -11.15 -1.51 -14.20
N THR A 118 -10.12 -0.67 -14.21
CA THR A 118 -9.17 -0.56 -13.10
C THR A 118 -9.87 -0.21 -11.79
N ALA A 119 -10.89 0.65 -11.82
CA ALA A 119 -11.69 1.00 -10.64
C ALA A 119 -12.42 -0.22 -10.04
N ILE A 120 -13.00 -1.10 -10.87
CA ILE A 120 -13.61 -2.34 -10.39
C ILE A 120 -12.53 -3.27 -9.81
N GLY A 121 -11.37 -3.34 -10.45
CA GLY A 121 -10.23 -4.12 -9.96
C GLY A 121 -9.73 -3.67 -8.59
N GLU A 122 -9.63 -2.36 -8.38
CA GLU A 122 -9.22 -1.75 -7.12
C GLU A 122 -10.27 -1.99 -6.03
N ASP A 123 -11.55 -1.82 -6.37
CA ASP A 123 -12.64 -2.08 -5.43
C ASP A 123 -12.64 -3.54 -4.97
N LEU A 124 -12.44 -4.49 -5.88
CA LEU A 124 -12.31 -5.93 -5.59
C LEU A 124 -10.97 -6.32 -4.94
N GLY A 125 -10.01 -5.42 -4.80
CA GLY A 125 -8.68 -5.71 -4.24
C GLY A 125 -7.80 -6.59 -5.14
N ILE A 126 -8.08 -6.65 -6.45
CA ILE A 126 -7.31 -7.40 -7.47
C ILE A 126 -6.44 -6.51 -8.34
N GLU A 127 -6.45 -5.21 -8.07
CA GLU A 127 -5.49 -4.20 -8.52
C GLU A 127 -5.01 -3.40 -7.30
N PRO A 128 -3.75 -2.94 -7.30
CA PRO A 128 -3.31 -1.99 -6.28
C PRO A 128 -4.12 -0.69 -6.44
N PRO A 129 -4.46 -0.01 -5.33
CA PRO A 129 -5.19 1.25 -5.41
C PRO A 129 -4.47 2.23 -6.33
N SER A 130 -5.21 2.89 -7.20
CA SER A 130 -4.70 3.99 -7.99
C SER A 130 -4.30 5.09 -7.01
N VAL A 131 -3.00 5.38 -6.95
CA VAL A 131 -2.57 6.65 -6.40
C VAL A 131 -3.06 7.69 -7.38
N SER A 132 -4.12 8.42 -7.02
CA SER A 132 -4.49 9.62 -7.77
C SER A 132 -3.24 10.49 -7.89
N PRO A 133 -2.94 11.02 -9.08
CA PRO A 133 -1.86 11.99 -9.24
C PRO A 133 -2.06 13.10 -8.21
N PRO A 134 -1.03 13.50 -7.46
CA PRO A 134 -1.14 14.64 -6.57
C PRO A 134 -1.40 15.91 -7.38
N ASP A 135 -2.31 16.77 -6.90
CA ASP A 135 -2.65 18.04 -7.57
C ASP A 135 -1.46 19.01 -7.63
N ARG A 136 -0.45 18.83 -6.79
CA ARG A 136 0.78 19.64 -6.78
C ARG A 136 1.94 18.88 -6.12
N PRO A 137 3.20 19.20 -6.47
CA PRO A 137 4.36 18.56 -5.87
C PRO A 137 4.60 19.07 -4.43
N THR A 138 5.12 18.18 -3.58
CA THR A 138 5.69 18.57 -2.29
C THR A 138 7.17 18.86 -2.47
N LEU A 139 7.57 20.12 -2.30
CA LEU A 139 8.96 20.57 -2.40
C LEU A 139 9.51 20.90 -1.02
N ARG A 140 10.79 20.60 -0.78
CA ARG A 140 11.53 21.01 0.42
C ARG A 140 12.88 21.55 0.02
N ALA A 141 13.32 22.64 0.66
CA ALA A 141 14.63 23.25 0.43
C ALA A 141 15.51 23.17 1.68
N ARG A 142 16.79 22.85 1.48
CA ARG A 142 17.81 22.84 2.54
C ARG A 142 19.08 23.51 2.02
N ALA A 143 19.54 24.54 2.71
CA ALA A 143 20.84 25.15 2.44
C ALA A 143 21.97 24.16 2.77
N GLU A 144 22.98 24.12 1.91
CA GLU A 144 24.25 23.42 2.07
C GLU A 144 25.41 24.42 2.08
N THR A 145 26.64 23.92 2.16
CA THR A 145 27.86 24.73 2.04
C THR A 145 28.11 25.14 0.59
N ASN A 146 29.02 26.10 0.37
CA ASN A 146 29.38 26.63 -0.94
C ASN A 146 28.17 27.18 -1.72
N PHE A 147 27.27 27.88 -1.02
CA PHE A 147 26.06 28.49 -1.57
C PHE A 147 25.07 27.54 -2.26
N ARG A 148 25.21 26.22 -2.05
CA ARG A 148 24.32 25.22 -2.66
C ARG A 148 23.01 25.13 -1.90
N VAL A 149 21.92 24.86 -2.61
CA VAL A 149 20.63 24.50 -2.01
C VAL A 149 20.17 23.16 -2.56
N ARG A 150 19.92 22.21 -1.67
CA ARG A 150 19.33 20.92 -1.99
C ARG A 150 17.81 21.04 -1.98
N LEU A 151 17.18 20.65 -3.08
CA LEU A 151 15.74 20.48 -3.20
C LEU A 151 15.39 19.00 -3.19
N THR A 152 14.45 18.60 -2.33
CA THR A 152 13.89 17.24 -2.31
C THR A 152 12.41 17.27 -2.65
N PHE A 153 11.95 16.27 -3.40
CA PHE A 153 10.58 16.17 -3.90
C PHE A 153 10.16 14.71 -4.17
N THR A 154 8.86 14.48 -4.29
CA THR A 154 8.28 13.17 -4.60
C THR A 154 7.61 13.23 -5.97
N MET A 155 7.99 12.34 -6.89
CA MET A 155 7.45 12.33 -8.24
C MET A 155 6.07 11.68 -8.36
N SER A 156 5.67 10.77 -7.45
CA SER A 156 4.31 10.17 -7.44
C SER A 156 3.78 9.70 -8.82
N ARG A 157 4.63 9.09 -9.65
CA ARG A 157 4.36 8.64 -11.04
C ARG A 157 4.11 9.76 -12.06
N MET A 158 4.40 11.02 -11.71
CA MET A 158 4.35 12.16 -12.63
C MET A 158 5.51 12.13 -13.62
N PRO A 159 5.34 12.64 -14.86
CA PRO A 159 6.35 12.50 -15.90
C PRO A 159 7.63 13.30 -15.64
N MET A 160 7.47 14.57 -15.26
CA MET A 160 8.57 15.51 -15.07
C MET A 160 8.15 16.62 -14.10
N LEU A 161 9.14 17.22 -13.44
CA LEU A 161 8.97 18.32 -12.51
C LEU A 161 9.69 19.57 -13.06
N GLU A 162 8.94 20.64 -13.29
CA GLU A 162 9.50 21.98 -13.53
C GLU A 162 9.85 22.61 -12.17
N ILE A 163 11.09 23.05 -12.01
CA ILE A 163 11.56 23.76 -10.82
C ILE A 163 11.87 25.19 -11.21
N GLN A 164 11.23 26.14 -10.52
CA GLN A 164 11.51 27.56 -10.66
C GLN A 164 12.11 28.14 -9.39
N SER A 165 12.91 29.20 -9.57
CA SER A 165 13.51 29.94 -8.47
C SER A 165 13.50 31.44 -8.73
N ARG A 166 13.43 32.20 -7.65
CA ARG A 166 13.79 33.62 -7.62
C ARG A 166 14.71 33.88 -6.42
N ARG A 167 15.59 34.86 -6.55
CA ARG A 167 16.69 35.15 -5.63
C ARG A 167 16.71 36.63 -5.25
N GLY A 168 17.02 36.92 -3.99
CA GLY A 168 17.15 38.30 -3.50
C GLY A 168 15.91 39.14 -3.80
N ASN A 169 16.09 40.19 -4.61
CA ASN A 169 15.02 41.12 -4.99
C ASN A 169 14.34 40.78 -6.32
N GLU A 170 14.64 39.63 -6.93
CA GLU A 170 13.94 39.15 -8.13
C GLU A 170 12.44 39.01 -7.82
N THR A 171 11.57 39.62 -8.64
CA THR A 171 10.11 39.57 -8.46
C THR A 171 9.48 38.37 -9.17
N GLU A 172 10.11 37.89 -10.24
CA GLU A 172 9.62 36.81 -11.09
C GLU A 172 10.35 35.48 -10.82
N PHE A 173 9.61 34.38 -10.85
CA PHE A 173 10.17 33.04 -10.80
C PHE A 173 10.68 32.63 -12.19
N THR A 174 11.91 32.14 -12.25
CA THR A 174 12.55 31.64 -13.49
C THR A 174 12.81 30.15 -13.41
N THR A 175 12.62 29.43 -14.51
CA THR A 175 12.88 27.98 -14.57
C THR A 175 14.38 27.71 -14.48
N ILE A 176 14.77 26.86 -13.52
CA ILE A 176 16.17 26.50 -13.28
C ILE A 176 16.46 25.03 -13.61
N ALA A 177 15.43 24.19 -13.65
CA ALA A 177 15.57 22.78 -14.00
C ALA A 177 14.24 22.15 -14.39
N PHE A 178 14.36 21.11 -15.21
CA PHE A 178 13.36 20.07 -15.36
C PHE A 178 13.97 18.77 -14.83
N ASP A 179 13.31 18.12 -13.90
CA ASP A 179 13.88 16.97 -13.19
C ASP A 179 12.89 15.81 -13.09
N THR A 180 13.43 14.60 -13.08
CA THR A 180 12.68 13.34 -12.91
C THR A 180 13.10 12.59 -11.65
N SER A 181 14.09 13.08 -10.92
CA SER A 181 14.70 12.40 -9.78
C SER A 181 15.11 13.36 -8.66
N SER A 182 14.60 13.14 -7.45
CA SER A 182 15.07 13.85 -6.26
C SER A 182 16.38 13.24 -5.77
N PRO A 183 17.37 14.04 -5.30
CA PRO A 183 17.31 15.50 -5.13
C PRO A 183 17.89 16.29 -6.31
N TYR A 184 17.38 17.52 -6.49
CA TYR A 184 18.02 18.54 -7.33
C TYR A 184 18.94 19.42 -6.47
N ILE A 185 20.10 19.83 -7.00
CA ILE A 185 21.03 20.75 -6.32
C ILE A 185 21.14 22.04 -7.12
N ASP A 186 20.63 23.14 -6.56
CA ASP A 186 20.91 24.48 -7.08
C ASP A 186 22.33 24.90 -6.66
N GLY A 187 23.26 24.84 -7.60
CA GLY A 187 24.66 25.23 -7.42
C GLY A 187 25.04 26.56 -8.06
N ARG A 188 24.06 27.41 -8.44
CA ARG A 188 24.36 28.73 -9.00
C ARG A 188 25.14 29.57 -7.98
N GLU A 189 26.11 30.36 -8.46
CA GLU A 189 26.81 31.36 -7.63
C GLU A 189 25.84 32.41 -7.05
N PRO A 190 26.13 32.99 -5.88
CA PRO A 190 25.31 34.07 -5.31
C PRO A 190 25.34 35.32 -6.19
N LEU A 191 24.26 36.12 -6.20
CA LEU A 191 24.20 37.38 -6.95
C LEU A 191 25.29 38.39 -6.51
N GLU A 192 25.67 38.36 -5.23
CA GLU A 192 26.79 39.12 -4.68
C GLU A 192 27.82 38.18 -4.06
N ALA A 193 29.06 38.23 -4.55
CA ALA A 193 30.12 37.34 -4.11
C ALA A 193 30.35 37.41 -2.58
N GLY A 194 30.35 36.24 -1.93
CA GLY A 194 30.62 36.10 -0.50
C GLY A 194 29.48 36.49 0.45
N LYS A 195 28.34 36.98 -0.05
CA LYS A 195 27.20 37.37 0.79
C LYS A 195 26.11 36.30 0.79
N PRO A 196 25.52 35.96 1.97
CA PRO A 196 24.36 35.10 2.03
C PRO A 196 23.21 35.63 1.17
N GLU A 197 22.50 34.72 0.50
CA GLU A 197 21.44 35.04 -0.45
C GLU A 197 20.18 34.24 -0.13
N VAL A 198 19.03 34.91 -0.09
CA VAL A 198 17.74 34.22 0.03
C VAL A 198 17.31 33.73 -1.34
N ARG A 199 16.99 32.43 -1.42
CA ARG A 199 16.43 31.78 -2.61
C ARG A 199 15.08 31.19 -2.28
N GLU A 200 14.10 31.51 -3.11
CA GLU A 200 12.76 30.95 -3.06
C GLU A 200 12.58 29.99 -4.23
N TYR A 201 11.85 28.91 -3.99
CA TYR A 201 11.60 27.86 -4.97
C TYR A 201 10.13 27.47 -4.98
N ARG A 202 9.65 27.13 -6.17
CA ARG A 202 8.39 26.43 -6.38
C ARG A 202 8.58 25.40 -7.48
N ALA A 203 7.77 24.35 -7.47
CA ALA A 203 7.79 23.35 -8.51
C ALA A 203 6.39 23.01 -8.98
N ARG A 204 6.26 22.48 -10.21
CA ARG A 204 4.99 22.01 -10.77
C ARG A 204 5.25 20.81 -11.65
N PHE A 205 4.32 19.86 -11.66
CA PHE A 205 4.42 18.74 -12.59
C PHE A 205 4.12 19.20 -14.01
N ILE A 206 4.78 18.59 -14.99
CA ILE A 206 4.50 18.82 -16.40
C ILE A 206 4.43 17.50 -17.15
N ASP A 207 3.71 17.48 -18.27
CA ASP A 207 3.66 16.34 -19.17
C ASP A 207 4.87 16.32 -20.12
N ARG A 208 4.90 15.37 -21.06
CA ARG A 208 6.00 15.23 -22.04
C ARG A 208 6.03 16.32 -23.12
N ASN A 209 5.01 17.18 -23.17
CA ASN A 209 4.87 18.30 -24.10
C ASN A 209 4.96 19.63 -23.35
N ASP A 210 5.60 19.65 -22.18
CA ASP A 210 5.78 20.79 -21.30
C ASP A 210 4.46 21.46 -20.85
N GLN A 211 3.34 20.73 -20.88
CA GLN A 211 2.07 21.24 -20.39
C GLN A 211 1.95 21.06 -18.88
N PRO A 212 1.44 22.07 -18.16
CA PRO A 212 1.29 21.99 -16.72
C PRO A 212 0.29 20.92 -16.30
N ILE A 213 0.67 20.14 -15.28
CA ILE A 213 -0.24 19.24 -14.58
C ILE A 213 -0.38 19.74 -13.14
N GLY A 214 -1.60 20.17 -12.81
CA GLY A 214 -1.94 20.65 -11.47
C GLY A 214 -1.31 22.00 -11.12
N ASP A 215 -1.32 22.30 -9.83
CA ASP A 215 -0.89 23.55 -9.24
C ASP A 215 0.61 23.56 -8.91
N TRP A 216 1.14 24.77 -8.69
CA TRP A 216 2.46 24.94 -8.10
C TRP A 216 2.49 24.41 -6.66
N SER A 217 3.64 23.91 -6.23
CA SER A 217 3.93 23.67 -4.82
C SER A 217 3.80 24.97 -4.01
N ASP A 218 3.67 24.82 -2.70
CA ASP A 218 3.95 25.93 -1.80
C ASP A 218 5.39 26.45 -2.05
N VAL A 219 5.57 27.76 -1.90
CA VAL A 219 6.90 28.38 -2.04
C VAL A 219 7.74 28.00 -0.82
N VAL A 220 8.93 27.47 -1.08
CA VAL A 220 9.90 27.16 -0.03
C VAL A 220 11.10 28.08 -0.12
N THR A 221 11.63 28.48 1.03
CA THR A 221 12.72 29.45 1.13
C THR A 221 13.95 28.79 1.76
N ALA A 222 15.13 29.08 1.22
CA ALA A 222 16.41 28.73 1.83
C ALA A 222 17.40 29.89 1.71
N THR A 223 18.21 30.10 2.73
CA THR A 223 19.32 31.06 2.68
C THR A 223 20.58 30.32 2.28
N ALA A 224 21.05 30.52 1.05
CA ALA A 224 22.35 30.05 0.58
C ALA A 224 23.45 30.79 1.34
N LYS A 225 24.44 30.04 1.84
CA LYS A 225 25.52 30.55 2.69
C LYS A 225 26.86 30.01 2.18
N PRO A 226 27.98 30.70 2.48
CA PRO A 226 29.31 30.17 2.24
C PRO A 226 29.48 28.73 2.78
#